data_AF-A0A7G8PF54-F1
#
_entry.id   AF-A0A7G8PF54-F1
#
_cell.length_a   1.000
_cell.length_b   1.000
_cell.length_c   1.000
_cell.angle_alpha   90.00
_cell.angle_beta   90.00
_cell.angle_gamma   90.00
#
_symmetry.space_group_name_H-M   'P 1'
#
loop_
_entity.id
_entity.type
_entity.pdbx_description
1 polymer ?
#
loop_
_entity_poly.entity_id
_entity_poly.type
_entity_poly.pdbx_seq_one_letter_code
_entity_poly.pdbx_strand_id
1 'polypeptide(L)'
;HDGGAGTVHANSPAEVPARLEALAGSGGLSRAALHSQLAAAVQVVLHVRRDATAGRRLVEIAVLERGTDGCVRAATVWHADDGFGSGAAVLDKFIADRSGR
;
A
#
# COMPACT_ATOMS: atom_id res chain seq x y z
N HIS A 1 10.03 10.36 7.79
CA HIS A 1 11.26 9.70 8.26
C HIS A 1 11.34 8.37 7.55
N ASP A 2 12.53 7.98 7.10
CA ASP A 2 12.72 6.68 6.46
C ASP A 2 12.54 5.55 7.49
N GLY A 3 12.00 4.41 7.05
CA GLY A 3 11.75 3.24 7.91
C GLY A 3 10.48 3.31 8.75
N GLY A 4 9.61 4.31 8.55
CA GLY A 4 8.32 4.40 9.23
C GLY A 4 7.35 3.30 8.78
N ALA A 5 6.52 2.82 9.72
CA ALA A 5 5.44 1.88 9.46
C ALA A 5 4.21 2.23 10.31
N GLY A 6 3.04 1.78 9.87
CA GLY A 6 1.78 1.97 10.58
C GLY A 6 0.76 0.91 10.20
N THR A 7 -0.38 0.91 10.88
CA THR A 7 -1.49 -0.02 10.61
C THR A 7 -2.75 0.77 10.30
N VAL A 8 -3.48 0.33 9.29
CA VAL A 8 -4.82 0.84 8.96
C VAL A 8 -5.75 -0.35 8.82
N HIS A 9 -6.98 -0.22 9.31
CA HIS A 9 -8.00 -1.21 9.03
C HIS A 9 -8.45 -1.04 7.58
N ALA A 10 -8.43 -2.10 6.78
CA ALA A 10 -8.90 -2.15 5.39
C ALA A 10 -9.31 -3.58 5.03
N ASN A 11 -10.30 -3.76 4.14
CA ASN A 11 -10.66 -5.11 3.68
C ASN A 11 -9.77 -5.59 2.52
N SER A 12 -9.02 -4.68 1.90
CA SER A 12 -8.04 -4.94 0.85
C SER A 12 -7.06 -3.75 0.74
N PRO A 13 -5.86 -3.95 0.16
CA PRO A 13 -4.95 -2.84 -0.16
C PRO A 13 -5.58 -1.77 -1.05
N ALA A 14 -6.47 -2.16 -1.97
CA ALA A 14 -7.15 -1.23 -2.87
C ALA A 14 -8.04 -0.21 -2.15
N GLU A 15 -8.56 -0.53 -0.96
CA GLU A 15 -9.33 0.41 -0.14
C GLU A 15 -8.46 1.43 0.62
N VAL A 16 -7.16 1.16 0.79
CA VAL A 16 -6.28 1.99 1.63
C VAL A 16 -6.25 3.46 1.17
N PRO A 17 -6.08 3.79 -0.12
CA PRO A 17 -6.10 5.19 -0.56
C PRO A 17 -7.42 5.90 -0.20
N ALA A 18 -8.56 5.26 -0.43
CA ALA A 18 -9.87 5.85 -0.14
C ALA A 18 -10.11 6.06 1.36
N ARG A 19 -9.65 5.13 2.21
CA ARG A 19 -9.72 5.30 3.67
C ARG A 19 -8.83 6.44 4.16
N LEU A 20 -7.64 6.58 3.59
CA LEU A 20 -6.76 7.70 3.89
C LEU A 20 -7.36 9.03 3.40
N GLU A 21 -8.04 9.04 2.25
CA GLU A 21 -8.79 10.21 1.75
C GLU A 21 -9.86 10.66 2.74
N ALA A 22 -10.64 9.72 3.29
CA ALA A 22 -11.65 10.03 4.30
C ALA A 22 -11.03 10.63 5.57
N LEU A 23 -9.93 10.05 6.07
CA LEU A 23 -9.22 10.56 7.25
C LEU A 23 -8.62 11.96 7.00
N ALA A 24 -8.03 12.17 5.82
CA ALA A 24 -7.49 13.46 5.41
C ALA A 24 -8.58 14.54 5.36
N GLY A 25 -9.75 14.20 4.80
CA GLY A 25 -10.90 15.09 4.76
C GLY A 25 -11.36 15.52 6.15
N SER A 26 -11.46 14.58 7.10
CA SER A 26 -11.77 14.90 8.50
C SER A 26 -10.69 15.74 9.20
N GLY A 27 -9.44 15.64 8.75
CA GLY A 27 -8.28 16.40 9.25
C GLY A 27 -7.99 17.72 8.53
N GLY A 28 -8.82 18.13 7.56
CA GLY A 28 -8.62 19.38 6.80
C GLY A 28 -7.51 19.31 5.74
N LEU A 29 -7.00 18.13 5.41
CA LEU A 29 -5.99 17.93 4.37
C LEU A 29 -6.68 17.71 3.02
N SER A 30 -6.24 18.45 1.99
CA SER A 30 -6.79 18.29 0.64
C SER A 30 -6.41 16.92 0.05
N ARG A 31 -7.26 16.40 -0.83
CA ARG A 31 -7.02 15.12 -1.53
C ARG A 31 -5.67 15.11 -2.27
N ALA A 32 -5.32 16.20 -2.93
CA ALA A 32 -4.04 16.31 -3.65
C ALA A 32 -2.85 16.30 -2.68
N ALA A 33 -2.93 17.01 -1.56
CA ALA A 33 -1.88 17.04 -0.55
C ALA A 33 -1.69 15.66 0.11
N LEU A 34 -2.79 14.94 0.40
CA LEU A 34 -2.73 13.57 0.86
C LEU A 34 -1.98 12.68 -0.12
N HIS A 35 -2.37 12.66 -1.39
CA HIS A 35 -1.74 11.80 -2.39
C HIS A 35 -0.27 12.15 -2.59
N SER A 36 0.08 13.44 -2.50
CA SER A 36 1.47 13.93 -2.46
C SER A 36 2.27 13.29 -1.34
N GLN A 37 1.75 13.33 -0.11
CA GLN A 37 2.42 12.76 1.04
C GLN A 37 2.48 11.23 0.98
N LEU A 38 1.37 10.59 0.62
CA LEU A 38 1.27 9.13 0.56
C LEU A 38 2.26 8.53 -0.44
N ALA A 39 2.33 9.10 -1.65
CA ALA A 39 3.26 8.63 -2.69
C ALA A 39 4.73 8.76 -2.27
N ALA A 40 5.06 9.74 -1.43
CA ALA A 40 6.42 9.95 -0.93
C ALA A 40 6.76 9.09 0.30
N ALA A 41 5.74 8.73 1.10
CA ALA A 41 5.95 8.15 2.43
C ALA A 41 5.74 6.63 2.50
N VAL A 42 4.87 6.04 1.67
CA VAL A 42 4.47 4.63 1.78
C VAL A 42 4.63 3.94 0.44
N GLN A 43 5.45 2.89 0.40
CA GLN A 43 5.69 2.11 -0.83
C GLN A 43 4.93 0.79 -0.87
N VAL A 44 4.75 0.13 0.28
CA VAL A 44 4.23 -1.25 0.34
C VAL A 44 3.12 -1.35 1.40
N VAL A 45 2.07 -2.09 1.05
CA VAL A 45 0.98 -2.49 1.95
C VAL A 45 1.01 -4.00 2.12
N LEU A 46 1.04 -4.44 3.38
CA LEU A 46 0.93 -5.84 3.76
C LEU A 46 -0.46 -6.09 4.33
N HIS A 47 -1.30 -6.81 3.59
CA HIS A 47 -2.66 -7.12 4.02
C HIS A 47 -2.68 -8.46 4.74
N VAL A 48 -3.03 -8.41 6.02
CA VAL A 48 -3.10 -9.57 6.91
C VAL A 48 -4.56 -9.84 7.25
N ARG A 49 -4.99 -11.09 7.10
CA ARG A 49 -6.31 -11.55 7.54
C ARG A 49 -6.17 -12.50 8.72
N ARG A 50 -7.18 -12.50 9.58
CA ARG A 50 -7.30 -13.46 10.67
C ARG A 50 -8.07 -14.68 10.17
N ASP A 51 -7.40 -15.82 10.17
CA ASP A 51 -8.00 -17.14 10.01
C ASP A 51 -8.47 -17.64 11.40
N ALA A 52 -9.65 -18.25 11.44
CA ALA A 52 -10.23 -18.75 12.69
C ALA A 52 -9.42 -19.93 13.30
N THR A 53 -8.69 -20.66 12.46
CA THR A 53 -7.96 -21.88 12.81
C THR A 53 -6.44 -21.70 12.82
N ALA A 54 -5.91 -20.85 11.94
CA ALA A 54 -4.47 -20.68 11.73
C ALA A 54 -3.89 -19.33 12.21
N GLY A 55 -4.71 -18.46 12.82
CA GLY A 55 -4.25 -17.16 13.31
C GLY A 55 -4.11 -16.11 12.21
N ARG A 56 -3.19 -15.15 12.36
CA ARG A 56 -3.01 -14.08 11.37
C ARG A 56 -2.10 -14.56 10.24
N ARG A 57 -2.56 -14.41 9.00
CA ARG A 57 -1.79 -14.75 7.80
C ARG A 57 -1.75 -13.56 6.83
N LEU A 58 -0.59 -13.37 6.20
CA LEU A 58 -0.46 -12.46 5.05
C LEU A 58 -1.27 -13.04 3.89
N VAL A 59 -2.16 -12.24 3.31
CA VAL A 59 -2.98 -12.65 2.16
C VAL A 59 -2.65 -11.87 0.90
N GLU A 60 -2.09 -10.66 1.05
CA GLU A 60 -1.72 -9.84 -0.09
C GLU A 60 -0.56 -8.91 0.24
N ILE A 61 0.32 -8.72 -0.73
CA ILE A 61 1.32 -7.66 -0.77
C ILE A 61 0.93 -6.77 -1.94
N ALA A 62 0.87 -5.45 -1.71
CA ALA A 62 0.65 -4.48 -2.77
C ALA A 62 1.68 -3.36 -2.68
N VAL A 63 2.06 -2.80 -3.82
CA VAL A 63 2.78 -1.53 -3.88
C VAL A 63 1.79 -0.39 -4.03
N LEU A 64 2.16 0.79 -3.55
CA LEU A 64 1.43 2.03 -3.82
C LEU A 64 2.09 2.78 -4.96
N GLU A 65 1.30 3.05 -6.01
CA GLU A 65 1.76 3.71 -7.23
C GLU A 65 0.96 4.96 -7.49
N ARG A 66 1.63 6.00 -7.98
CA ARG A 66 0.98 7.24 -8.41
C ARG A 66 0.56 7.11 -9.87
N GLY A 67 -0.75 7.23 -10.12
CA GLY A 67 -1.32 7.32 -11.46
C GLY A 67 -1.05 8.66 -12.13
N THR A 68 -1.35 8.74 -13.42
CA THR A 68 -1.20 9.96 -14.24
C THR A 68 -2.12 11.10 -13.79
N ASP A 69 -3.21 10.78 -13.10
CA ASP A 69 -4.12 11.73 -12.45
C ASP A 69 -3.62 12.22 -11.08
N GLY A 70 -2.39 11.85 -10.70
CA GLY A 70 -1.77 12.22 -9.43
C GLY A 70 -2.31 11.45 -8.21
N CYS A 71 -3.26 10.53 -8.39
CA CYS A 71 -3.82 9.73 -7.31
C CYS A 71 -3.03 8.43 -7.11
N VAL A 72 -2.77 8.10 -5.85
CA VAL A 72 -2.15 6.85 -5.43
C VAL A 72 -3.17 5.72 -5.46
N ARG A 73 -2.75 4.57 -6.01
CA ARG A 73 -3.51 3.32 -6.08
C ARG A 73 -2.64 2.17 -5.61
N ALA A 74 -3.28 1.13 -5.08
CA ALA A 74 -2.59 -0.11 -4.77
C ALA A 74 -2.54 -1.01 -6.00
N ALA A 75 -1.36 -1.55 -6.31
CA ALA A 75 -1.17 -2.59 -7.31
C ALA A 75 -0.65 -3.86 -6.62
N THR A 76 -1.37 -4.97 -6.81
CA THR A 76 -1.03 -6.25 -6.19
C THR A 76 0.32 -6.75 -6.69
N VAL A 77 1.25 -6.95 -5.76
CA VAL A 77 2.53 -7.62 -5.97
C VAL A 77 2.29 -9.13 -5.95
N TRP A 78 1.59 -9.60 -4.92
CA TRP A 78 1.34 -11.02 -4.69
C TRP A 78 0.06 -11.20 -3.89
N HIS A 79 -0.74 -12.20 -4.23
CA HIS A 79 -1.92 -12.64 -3.50
C HIS A 79 -1.82 -14.14 -3.18
N ALA A 80 -2.30 -14.55 -2.01
CA ALA A 80 -2.17 -15.93 -1.53
C ALA A 80 -2.87 -16.97 -2.44
N ASP A 81 -3.95 -16.56 -3.09
CA ASP A 81 -4.74 -17.45 -3.95
C ASP A 81 -4.32 -17.35 -5.44
N ASP A 82 -3.81 -16.20 -5.88
CA ASP A 82 -3.59 -15.90 -7.30
C ASP A 82 -2.11 -15.76 -7.70
N GLY A 83 -1.20 -15.72 -6.72
CA GLY A 83 0.24 -15.55 -6.97
C GLY A 83 0.62 -14.12 -7.31
N PHE A 84 1.65 -13.93 -8.14
CA PHE A 84 2.21 -12.62 -8.46
C PHE A 84 1.33 -11.80 -9.42
N GLY A 85 1.18 -10.52 -9.11
CA GLY A 85 0.40 -9.55 -9.89
C GLY A 85 1.27 -8.48 -10.58
N SER A 86 0.62 -7.46 -11.13
CA SER A 86 1.27 -6.38 -11.90
C SER A 86 2.27 -5.54 -11.09
N GLY A 87 2.14 -5.51 -9.77
CA GLY A 87 3.03 -4.77 -8.87
C GLY A 87 4.38 -5.46 -8.62
N ALA A 88 4.56 -6.72 -9.03
CA ALA A 88 5.75 -7.51 -8.71
C ALA A 88 7.06 -6.83 -9.17
N ALA A 89 7.11 -6.42 -10.44
CA ALA A 89 8.28 -5.76 -11.02
C ALA A 89 8.61 -4.40 -10.38
N VAL A 90 7.62 -3.75 -9.75
CA VAL A 90 7.80 -2.48 -9.06
C VAL A 90 8.43 -2.71 -7.68
N LEU A 91 7.99 -3.75 -6.97
CA LEU A 91 8.63 -4.16 -5.73
C LEU A 91 10.09 -4.58 -5.95
N ASP A 92 10.38 -5.30 -7.04
CA ASP A 92 11.77 -5.67 -7.37
C ASP A 92 12.67 -4.44 -7.54
N LYS A 93 12.19 -3.38 -8.21
CA LYS A 93 12.92 -2.11 -8.31
C LYS A 93 13.15 -1.48 -6.94
N PHE A 94 12.13 -1.44 -6.10
CA PHE A 94 12.24 -0.93 -4.73
C PHE A 94 13.26 -1.68 -3.88
N ILE A 95 13.41 -2.99 -4.09
CA ILE A 95 14.42 -3.81 -3.41
C ILE A 95 15.80 -3.50 -3.99
N ALA A 96 15.95 -3.52 -5.32
CA ALA A 96 17.23 -3.24 -6.00
C ALA A 96 17.80 -1.86 -5.62
N ASP A 97 16.98 -0.82 -5.62
CA ASP A 97 17.36 0.56 -5.27
C ASP A 97 17.86 0.70 -3.81
N ARG A 98 17.44 -0.21 -2.93
CA ARG A 98 17.84 -0.24 -1.52
C ARG A 98 19.01 -1.16 -1.24
N SER A 99 19.09 -2.29 -1.93
CA SER A 99 20.19 -3.25 -1.80
C SER A 99 21.48 -2.75 -2.45
N GLY A 100 21.39 -1.78 -3.37
CA GLY A 100 22.56 -1.11 -3.96
C GLY A 100 23.10 0.07 -3.14
N ARG A 101 22.54 0.35 -1.95
CA ARG A 101 23.06 1.33 -0.98
C ARG A 101 23.84 0.63 0.12
#